data_AF-A0A1Y5EX98-F1
#
_entry.id   AF-A0A1Y5EX98-F1
#
_cell.length_a   1.000
_cell.length_b   1.000
_cell.length_c   1.000
_cell.angle_alpha   90.00
_cell.angle_beta   90.00
_cell.angle_gamma   90.00
#
_symmetry.space_group_name_H-M   'P 1'
#
loop_
_entity.id
_entity.type
_entity.pdbx_description
1 polymer ?
#
loop_
_entity_poly.entity_id
_entity_poly.type
_entity_poly.pdbx_seq_one_letter_code
_entity_poly.pdbx_strand_id
1 'polypeptide(L)'
;KSSEQLELTKRQAAYEIALRLNGKAIPEFVQLFLDEAWKDVLVLALLRREREPAETQQCIDVIERLVTSVIKPNDAAVRNEVINGLARLLKDIKVGLENISYDFHESAPFFKELESRHKHLLAVGLSEADAPALDEEVVLVEFDNVICASPEDDLLQELESEIAQMPDDKFSKRANNMEVGDWVEYNSAEGTALRAKLSWKSSVTMQCLFVNELGAKAMDISLADFSEELRQKRMTLLGHEKVPLVERVLMGMKKLMTPDGAEPSLA
;
A
#
# COMPACT_ATOMS: atom_id res chain seq x y z
N LYS A 1 3.40 5.65 -11.12
CA LYS A 1 2.21 6.28 -10.49
C LYS A 1 1.12 5.25 -10.20
N SER A 2 0.52 4.56 -11.18
CA SER A 2 -0.58 3.62 -10.90
C SER A 2 -0.16 2.35 -10.13
N SER A 3 0.99 1.75 -10.45
CA SER A 3 1.40 0.45 -9.86
C SER A 3 1.72 0.53 -8.36
N GLU A 4 2.46 1.54 -7.95
CA GLU A 4 2.88 1.74 -6.56
C GLU A 4 1.70 2.18 -5.66
N GLN A 5 0.87 3.10 -6.14
CA GLN A 5 -0.35 3.48 -5.41
C GLN A 5 -1.26 2.27 -5.19
N LEU A 6 -1.34 1.37 -6.18
CA LEU A 6 -2.08 0.13 -6.07
C LEU A 6 -1.44 -0.85 -5.07
N GLU A 7 -0.11 -0.94 -5.00
CA GLU A 7 0.59 -1.77 -4.02
C GLU A 7 0.37 -1.28 -2.58
N LEU A 8 0.48 0.03 -2.34
CA LEU A 8 0.13 0.65 -1.06
C LEU A 8 -1.29 0.34 -0.65
N THR A 9 -2.22 0.50 -1.59
CA THR A 9 -3.64 0.28 -1.33
C THR A 9 -3.92 -1.20 -1.01
N LYS A 10 -3.22 -2.12 -1.67
CA LYS A 10 -3.28 -3.57 -1.37
C LYS A 10 -2.78 -3.89 0.03
N ARG A 11 -1.65 -3.33 0.45
CA ARG A 11 -1.12 -3.52 1.81
C ARG A 11 -2.03 -2.90 2.85
N GLN A 12 -2.55 -1.69 2.60
CA GLN A 12 -3.52 -1.03 3.48
C GLN A 12 -4.81 -1.84 3.63
N ALA A 13 -5.33 -2.41 2.54
CA ALA A 13 -6.48 -3.31 2.59
C ALA A 13 -6.20 -4.57 3.42
N ALA A 14 -5.05 -5.21 3.22
CA ALA A 14 -4.63 -6.39 3.98
C ALA A 14 -4.48 -6.07 5.48
N TYR A 15 -3.90 -4.91 5.82
CA TYR A 15 -3.76 -4.44 7.19
C TYR A 15 -5.11 -4.20 7.88
N GLU A 16 -6.05 -3.52 7.22
CA GLU A 16 -7.40 -3.31 7.76
C GLU A 16 -8.13 -4.64 8.00
N ILE A 17 -7.97 -5.61 7.10
CA ILE A 17 -8.50 -6.97 7.30
C ILE A 17 -7.85 -7.59 8.54
N ALA A 18 -6.51 -7.68 8.56
CA ALA A 18 -5.72 -8.25 9.66
C ALA A 18 -6.10 -7.67 11.03
N LEU A 19 -6.21 -6.35 11.14
CA LEU A 19 -6.60 -5.65 12.36
C LEU A 19 -7.96 -6.11 12.90
N ARG A 20 -8.93 -6.40 12.01
CA ARG A 20 -10.28 -6.84 12.41
C ARG A 20 -10.34 -8.33 12.73
N LEU A 21 -9.41 -9.12 12.20
CA LEU A 21 -9.25 -10.54 12.50
C LEU A 21 -8.46 -10.78 13.80
N ASN A 22 -7.66 -9.80 14.24
CA ASN A 22 -6.82 -9.92 15.43
C ASN A 22 -7.59 -10.35 16.70
N GLY A 23 -7.11 -11.40 17.36
CA GLY A 23 -7.64 -11.92 18.61
C GLY A 23 -8.96 -12.69 18.47
N LYS A 24 -9.38 -13.01 17.25
CA LYS A 24 -10.63 -13.72 16.97
C LYS A 24 -10.38 -15.11 16.38
N ALA A 25 -11.19 -16.07 16.80
CA ALA A 25 -11.16 -17.45 16.33
C ALA A 25 -11.98 -17.57 15.03
N ILE A 26 -11.30 -17.49 13.88
CA ILE A 26 -11.93 -17.36 12.56
C ILE A 26 -11.64 -18.60 11.73
N PRO A 27 -12.60 -19.09 10.94
CA PRO A 27 -12.43 -20.28 10.10
C PRO A 27 -11.52 -19.98 8.92
N GLU A 28 -10.75 -20.97 8.52
CA GLU A 28 -9.83 -20.88 7.38
C GLU A 28 -10.55 -20.43 6.09
N PHE A 29 -11.74 -20.96 5.80
CA PHE A 29 -12.49 -20.57 4.59
C PHE A 29 -12.86 -19.08 4.54
N VAL A 30 -13.05 -18.44 5.71
CA VAL A 30 -13.34 -17.00 5.81
C VAL A 30 -12.06 -16.19 5.62
N GLN A 31 -10.95 -16.66 6.17
CA GLN A 31 -9.65 -16.03 5.98
C GLN A 31 -9.24 -16.06 4.49
N LEU A 32 -9.37 -17.21 3.84
CA LEU A 32 -9.10 -17.37 2.40
C LEU A 32 -9.98 -16.44 1.57
N PHE A 33 -11.28 -16.39 1.84
CA PHE A 33 -12.19 -15.48 1.13
C PHE A 33 -11.80 -14.00 1.29
N LEU A 34 -11.40 -13.60 2.51
CA LEU A 34 -10.99 -12.23 2.77
C LEU A 34 -9.68 -11.87 2.05
N ASP A 35 -8.72 -12.79 1.98
CA ASP A 35 -7.44 -12.54 1.33
C ASP A 35 -7.49 -12.62 -0.21
N GLU A 36 -8.28 -13.56 -0.76
CA GLU A 36 -8.34 -13.79 -2.22
C GLU A 36 -9.36 -12.92 -2.94
N ALA A 37 -10.51 -12.63 -2.32
CA ALA A 37 -11.61 -11.91 -2.98
C ALA A 37 -11.87 -10.54 -2.34
N TRP A 38 -12.08 -10.51 -1.02
CA TRP A 38 -12.53 -9.28 -0.36
C TRP A 38 -11.44 -8.21 -0.27
N LYS A 39 -10.15 -8.60 -0.25
CA LYS A 39 -9.00 -7.69 -0.33
C LYS A 39 -9.10 -6.81 -1.57
N ASP A 40 -9.40 -7.38 -2.74
CA ASP A 40 -9.50 -6.61 -3.99
C ASP A 40 -10.72 -5.67 -3.99
N VAL A 41 -11.83 -6.07 -3.35
CA VAL A 41 -12.99 -5.19 -3.13
C VAL A 41 -12.60 -3.97 -2.29
N LEU A 42 -11.89 -4.21 -1.18
CA LEU A 42 -11.42 -3.15 -0.29
C LEU A 42 -10.38 -2.26 -0.99
N VAL A 43 -9.52 -2.82 -1.83
CA VAL A 43 -8.57 -2.05 -2.66
C VAL A 43 -9.29 -1.12 -3.60
N LEU A 44 -10.31 -1.59 -4.33
CA LEU A 44 -11.11 -0.71 -5.20
C LEU A 44 -11.82 0.38 -4.40
N ALA A 45 -12.37 0.05 -3.23
CA ALA A 45 -13.02 1.03 -2.37
C ALA A 45 -12.04 2.08 -1.82
N LEU A 46 -10.81 1.69 -1.49
CA LEU A 46 -9.75 2.60 -1.04
C LEU A 46 -9.23 3.48 -2.18
N LEU A 47 -9.10 2.96 -3.40
CA LEU A 47 -8.74 3.76 -4.58
C LEU A 47 -9.80 4.82 -4.92
N ARG A 48 -11.07 4.56 -4.57
CA ARG A 48 -12.20 5.49 -4.77
C ARG A 48 -12.46 6.41 -3.59
N ARG A 49 -11.68 6.30 -2.50
CA ARG A 49 -11.89 7.01 -1.23
C ARG A 49 -11.95 8.53 -1.36
N GLU A 50 -11.19 9.11 -2.30
CA GLU A 50 -11.22 10.56 -2.58
C GLU A 50 -12.59 11.06 -3.06
N ARG A 51 -13.38 10.16 -3.65
CA ARG A 51 -14.68 10.46 -4.23
C ARG A 51 -15.82 10.04 -3.31
N GLU A 52 -15.72 8.86 -2.69
CA GLU A 52 -16.78 8.25 -1.89
C GLU A 52 -16.20 7.55 -0.65
N PRO A 53 -15.94 8.28 0.46
CA PRO A 53 -15.41 7.68 1.69
C PRO A 53 -16.39 6.70 2.36
N ALA A 54 -17.68 6.79 2.02
CA ALA A 54 -18.71 5.90 2.54
C ALA A 54 -18.59 4.46 2.03
N GLU A 55 -18.08 4.24 0.81
CA GLU A 55 -17.90 2.89 0.25
C GLU A 55 -16.85 2.11 1.04
N THR A 56 -15.72 2.75 1.35
CA THR A 56 -14.66 2.13 2.17
C THR A 56 -15.20 1.69 3.52
N GLN A 57 -15.96 2.55 4.20
CA GLN A 57 -16.56 2.23 5.49
C GLN A 57 -17.57 1.07 5.38
N GLN A 58 -18.38 1.03 4.31
CA GLN A 58 -19.31 -0.06 4.08
C GLN A 58 -18.59 -1.40 3.89
N CYS A 59 -17.50 -1.43 3.11
CA CYS A 59 -16.69 -2.64 2.94
C CYS A 59 -16.11 -3.14 4.25
N ILE A 60 -15.66 -2.23 5.12
CA ILE A 60 -15.17 -2.54 6.46
C ILE A 60 -16.30 -3.10 7.35
N ASP A 61 -17.48 -2.47 7.36
CA ASP A 61 -18.62 -2.94 8.15
C ASP A 61 -19.11 -4.33 7.71
N VAL A 62 -18.91 -4.71 6.45
CA VAL A 62 -19.21 -6.06 5.95
C VAL A 62 -18.25 -7.09 6.53
N ILE A 63 -16.95 -6.79 6.61
CA ILE A 63 -15.95 -7.65 7.24
C ILE A 63 -16.33 -7.89 8.70
N GLU A 64 -16.66 -6.83 9.45
CA GLU A 64 -17.04 -6.95 10.87
C GLU A 64 -18.29 -7.81 11.07
N ARG A 65 -19.29 -7.65 10.21
CA ARG A 65 -20.51 -8.45 10.23
C ARG A 65 -20.23 -9.91 9.90
N LEU A 66 -19.40 -10.18 8.91
CA LEU A 66 -18.98 -11.54 8.54
C LEU A 66 -18.22 -12.21 9.69
N VAL A 67 -17.26 -11.51 10.29
CA VAL A 67 -16.50 -12.02 11.42
C VAL A 67 -17.42 -12.31 12.62
N THR A 68 -18.35 -11.40 12.91
CA THR A 68 -19.34 -11.59 13.99
C THR A 68 -20.31 -12.74 13.70
N SER A 69 -20.68 -12.97 12.43
CA SER A 69 -21.63 -14.02 12.08
C SER A 69 -21.05 -15.42 12.22
N VAL A 70 -19.75 -15.57 11.94
CA VAL A 70 -19.10 -16.87 12.05
C VAL A 70 -18.64 -17.15 13.48
N ILE A 71 -18.26 -16.17 14.29
CA ILE A 71 -17.90 -16.43 15.69
C ILE A 71 -19.12 -16.95 16.47
N LYS A 72 -18.94 -18.01 17.29
CA LYS A 72 -20.02 -18.62 18.08
C LYS A 72 -20.67 -17.57 19.00
N PRO A 73 -21.96 -17.22 18.81
CA PRO A 73 -22.63 -16.26 19.67
C PRO A 73 -22.90 -16.91 21.03
N ASN A 74 -22.51 -16.24 22.11
CA ASN A 74 -22.74 -16.72 23.48
C ASN A 74 -24.21 -16.63 23.91
N ASP A 75 -25.04 -15.86 23.20
CA ASP A 75 -26.43 -15.57 23.57
C ASP A 75 -27.41 -15.79 22.41
N ALA A 76 -28.61 -16.26 22.73
CA ALA A 76 -29.72 -16.44 21.80
C ALA A 76 -30.21 -15.12 21.18
N ALA A 77 -30.10 -14.00 21.90
CA ALA A 77 -30.41 -12.68 21.35
C ALA A 77 -29.45 -12.30 20.21
N VAL A 78 -28.13 -12.48 20.43
CA VAL A 78 -27.10 -12.22 19.43
C VAL A 78 -27.23 -13.17 18.24
N ARG A 79 -27.61 -14.44 18.46
CA ARG A 79 -27.91 -15.37 17.35
C ARG A 79 -29.03 -14.83 16.45
N ASN A 80 -30.12 -14.32 17.01
CA ASN A 80 -31.24 -13.78 16.23
C ASN A 80 -30.84 -12.52 15.45
N GLU A 81 -30.01 -11.66 16.04
CA GLU A 81 -29.46 -10.49 15.34
C GLU A 81 -28.58 -10.89 14.15
N VAL A 82 -27.72 -11.90 14.34
CA VAL A 82 -26.89 -12.46 13.26
C VAL A 82 -27.76 -13.03 12.13
N ILE A 83 -28.78 -13.83 12.44
CA ILE A 83 -29.69 -14.42 11.42
C ILE A 83 -30.42 -13.32 10.64
N ASN A 84 -30.93 -12.30 11.34
CA ASN A 84 -31.62 -11.17 10.71
C ASN A 84 -30.65 -10.33 9.85
N GLY A 85 -29.38 -10.24 10.25
CA GLY A 85 -28.32 -9.55 9.52
C GLY A 85 -27.72 -10.33 8.37
N LEU A 86 -27.84 -11.66 8.36
CA LEU A 86 -27.19 -12.56 7.40
C LEU A 86 -27.66 -12.31 5.97
N ALA A 87 -28.97 -12.14 5.74
CA ALA A 87 -29.50 -11.85 4.41
C ALA A 87 -28.96 -10.53 3.85
N ARG A 88 -28.76 -9.53 4.72
CA ARG A 88 -28.14 -8.26 4.36
C ARG A 88 -26.65 -8.44 4.07
N LEU A 89 -25.94 -9.17 4.93
CA LEU A 89 -24.52 -9.48 4.75
C LEU A 89 -24.25 -10.18 3.41
N LEU A 90 -25.02 -11.23 3.08
CA LEU A 90 -24.89 -11.94 1.81
C LEU A 90 -25.12 -11.02 0.61
N LYS A 91 -26.10 -10.11 0.72
CA LYS A 91 -26.37 -9.12 -0.32
C LYS A 91 -25.21 -8.14 -0.46
N ASP A 92 -24.70 -7.61 0.63
CA ASP A 92 -23.59 -6.64 0.63
C ASP A 92 -22.29 -7.29 0.12
N ILE A 93 -22.03 -8.56 0.48
CA ILE A 93 -20.93 -9.35 -0.08
C ILE A 93 -21.09 -9.52 -1.59
N LYS A 94 -22.28 -9.91 -2.06
CA LYS A 94 -22.55 -10.08 -3.49
C LYS A 94 -22.32 -8.79 -4.27
N VAL A 95 -22.79 -7.65 -3.76
CA VAL A 95 -22.55 -6.34 -4.37
C VAL A 95 -21.05 -6.00 -4.43
N GLY A 96 -20.31 -6.30 -3.36
CA GLY A 96 -18.85 -6.13 -3.34
C GLY A 96 -18.12 -6.97 -4.40
N LEU A 97 -18.51 -8.25 -4.55
CA LEU A 97 -17.94 -9.15 -5.55
C LEU A 97 -18.32 -8.74 -6.99
N GLU A 98 -19.55 -8.27 -7.21
CA GLU A 98 -19.98 -7.72 -8.51
C GLU A 98 -19.16 -6.47 -8.89
N ASN A 99 -18.78 -5.64 -7.90
CA ASN A 99 -17.97 -4.44 -8.14
C ASN A 99 -16.56 -4.75 -8.67
N ILE A 100 -15.98 -5.89 -8.31
CA ILE A 100 -14.68 -6.35 -8.83
C ILE A 100 -14.83 -7.30 -10.04
N SER A 101 -16.07 -7.55 -10.50
CA SER A 101 -16.36 -8.56 -11.53
C SER A 101 -15.82 -9.97 -11.19
N TYR A 102 -15.88 -10.34 -9.90
CA TYR A 102 -15.43 -11.66 -9.44
C TYR A 102 -16.31 -12.79 -9.98
N ASP A 103 -15.75 -13.97 -10.24
CA ASP A 103 -16.52 -15.08 -10.77
C ASP A 103 -17.52 -15.61 -9.73
N PHE A 104 -18.79 -15.66 -10.11
CA PHE A 104 -19.85 -16.24 -9.30
C PHE A 104 -19.57 -17.71 -8.96
N HIS A 105 -18.95 -18.47 -9.86
CA HIS A 105 -18.57 -19.86 -9.64
C HIS A 105 -17.47 -20.02 -8.58
N GLU A 106 -16.52 -19.09 -8.50
CA GLU A 106 -15.45 -19.08 -7.50
C GLU A 106 -15.98 -18.73 -6.10
N SER A 107 -17.02 -17.88 -6.02
CA SER A 107 -17.66 -17.52 -4.74
C SER A 107 -18.68 -18.55 -4.22
N ALA A 108 -19.18 -19.44 -5.09
CA ALA A 108 -20.16 -20.47 -4.73
C ALA A 108 -19.72 -21.44 -3.61
N PRO A 109 -18.49 -21.99 -3.60
CA PRO A 109 -18.03 -22.83 -2.49
C PRO A 109 -18.03 -22.08 -1.15
N PHE A 110 -17.57 -20.82 -1.14
CA PHE A 110 -17.58 -19.98 0.05
C PHE A 110 -18.99 -19.82 0.64
N PHE A 111 -20.00 -19.50 -0.19
CA PHE A 111 -21.38 -19.36 0.30
C PHE A 111 -21.95 -20.67 0.85
N LYS A 112 -21.60 -21.81 0.24
CA LYS A 112 -22.03 -23.14 0.70
C LYS A 112 -21.42 -23.48 2.06
N GLU A 113 -20.16 -23.15 2.26
CA GLU A 113 -19.44 -23.39 3.52
C GLU A 113 -19.93 -22.46 4.64
N LEU A 114 -20.17 -21.19 4.29
CA LEU A 114 -20.82 -20.22 5.18
C LEU A 114 -22.22 -20.69 5.62
N GLU A 115 -23.03 -21.21 4.69
CA GLU A 115 -24.34 -21.78 5.01
C GLU A 115 -24.23 -23.01 5.91
N SER A 116 -23.29 -23.93 5.61
CA SER A 116 -23.02 -25.12 6.42
C SER A 116 -22.67 -24.76 7.86
N ARG A 117 -21.78 -23.77 8.02
CA ARG A 117 -21.39 -23.27 9.34
C ARG A 117 -22.58 -22.67 10.09
N HIS A 118 -23.35 -21.80 9.46
CA HIS A 118 -24.52 -21.20 10.12
C HIS A 118 -25.57 -22.25 10.47
N LYS A 119 -25.78 -23.28 9.64
CA LYS A 119 -26.62 -24.44 9.97
C LYS A 119 -26.12 -25.15 11.21
N HIS A 120 -24.81 -25.40 11.31
CA HIS A 120 -24.21 -26.04 12.48
C HIS A 120 -24.38 -25.18 13.75
N LEU A 121 -24.11 -23.87 13.63
CA LEU A 121 -24.21 -22.90 14.72
C LEU A 121 -25.65 -22.74 15.24
N LEU A 122 -26.65 -22.94 14.38
CA LEU A 122 -28.08 -22.97 14.71
C LEU A 122 -28.53 -24.35 15.22
N ALA A 123 -27.98 -25.44 14.68
CA ALA A 123 -28.26 -26.82 15.08
C ALA A 123 -27.77 -27.12 16.51
N VAL A 124 -26.73 -26.45 17.00
CA VAL A 124 -26.26 -26.56 18.40
C VAL A 124 -27.33 -26.09 19.43
N GLY A 125 -28.46 -25.53 19.00
CA GLY A 125 -29.64 -25.31 19.85
C GLY A 125 -30.59 -26.51 19.99
N LEU A 126 -30.45 -27.56 19.17
CA LEU A 126 -31.34 -28.72 19.10
C LEU A 126 -30.51 -29.98 18.79
N SER A 127 -30.18 -30.75 19.84
CA SER A 127 -29.63 -32.11 19.79
C SER A 127 -28.10 -32.23 19.70
N GLU A 128 -27.48 -32.66 20.82
CA GLU A 128 -26.09 -33.13 20.93
C GLU A 128 -25.84 -34.51 20.26
N ALA A 129 -26.78 -35.05 19.46
CA ALA A 129 -26.74 -36.45 19.05
C ALA A 129 -26.32 -36.74 17.60
N ASP A 130 -26.18 -35.74 16.71
CA ASP A 130 -25.91 -35.99 15.27
C ASP A 130 -24.97 -34.95 14.61
N ALA A 131 -23.88 -34.56 15.28
CA ALA A 131 -22.84 -33.78 14.62
C ALA A 131 -21.83 -34.72 13.91
N PRO A 132 -21.71 -34.73 12.57
CA PRO A 132 -20.51 -35.26 11.96
C PRO A 132 -19.35 -34.34 12.39
N ALA A 133 -18.33 -34.94 13.01
CA ALA A 133 -17.10 -34.27 13.36
C ALA A 133 -16.39 -33.83 12.08
N LEU A 134 -16.55 -32.56 11.72
CA LEU A 134 -15.58 -31.88 10.89
C LEU A 134 -14.62 -31.21 11.88
N ASP A 135 -13.44 -31.80 12.01
CA ASP A 135 -12.26 -31.16 12.58
C ASP A 135 -11.88 -29.98 11.66
N GLU A 136 -12.65 -28.89 11.70
CA GLU A 136 -12.20 -27.62 11.14
C GLU A 136 -11.32 -26.95 12.19
N GLU A 137 -10.03 -26.91 11.89
CA GLU A 137 -8.97 -26.29 12.66
C GLU A 137 -9.29 -24.79 12.84
N VAL A 138 -9.93 -24.44 13.96
CA VAL A 138 -10.21 -23.05 14.29
C VAL A 138 -8.89 -22.39 14.69
N VAL A 139 -8.28 -21.66 13.75
CA VAL A 139 -7.04 -20.94 13.99
C VAL A 139 -7.34 -19.72 14.87
N LEU A 140 -6.66 -19.64 16.01
CA LEU A 140 -6.57 -18.39 16.77
C LEU A 140 -5.67 -17.45 15.99
N VAL A 141 -6.26 -16.36 15.47
CA VAL A 141 -5.49 -15.33 14.78
C VAL A 141 -4.83 -14.45 15.83
N GLU A 142 -3.62 -14.81 16.22
CA GLU A 142 -2.74 -13.97 17.05
C GLU A 142 -1.95 -13.04 16.12
N PHE A 143 -2.34 -11.76 16.05
CA PHE A 143 -1.43 -10.74 15.55
C PHE A 143 -0.58 -10.26 16.72
N ASP A 144 0.73 -10.33 16.55
CA ASP A 144 1.68 -9.79 17.51
C ASP A 144 1.33 -8.32 17.78
N ASN A 145 1.36 -7.96 19.06
CA ASN A 145 0.84 -6.70 19.60
C ASN A 145 1.77 -5.52 19.26
N VAL A 146 2.01 -5.29 17.96
CA VAL A 146 2.66 -4.10 17.45
C VAL A 146 1.64 -2.98 17.56
N ILE A 147 2.02 -1.98 18.35
CA ILE A 147 1.36 -0.68 18.52
C ILE A 147 0.76 -0.22 17.19
N CYS A 148 -0.45 0.36 17.23
CA CYS A 148 -1.17 0.96 16.10
C CYS A 148 -0.33 2.00 15.32
N ALA A 149 0.67 1.54 14.58
CA ALA A 149 1.30 2.24 13.48
C ALA A 149 0.34 2.03 12.31
N SER A 150 -0.01 3.11 11.61
CA SER A 150 -0.81 2.98 10.39
C SER A 150 -0.03 2.11 9.39
N PRO A 151 -0.69 1.49 8.39
CA PRO A 151 0.04 0.75 7.36
C PRO A 151 1.08 1.60 6.62
N GLU A 152 1.00 2.94 6.69
CA GLU A 152 2.04 3.83 6.21
C GLU A 152 3.27 3.81 7.14
N ASP A 153 3.08 3.73 8.46
CA ASP A 153 4.17 3.69 9.46
C ASP A 153 4.89 2.34 9.46
N ASP A 154 4.16 1.23 9.33
CA ASP A 154 4.76 -0.11 9.23
C ASP A 154 5.59 -0.23 7.95
N LEU A 155 5.10 0.35 6.85
CA LEU A 155 5.81 0.41 5.58
C LEU A 155 7.01 1.36 5.64
N LEU A 156 6.89 2.51 6.30
CA LEU A 156 8.03 3.39 6.59
C LEU A 156 9.07 2.65 7.43
N GLN A 157 8.67 1.81 8.38
CA GLN A 157 9.60 1.06 9.24
C GLN A 157 10.27 -0.12 8.51
N GLU A 158 9.56 -0.84 7.65
CA GLU A 158 10.14 -1.83 6.72
C GLU A 158 11.16 -1.17 5.79
N LEU A 159 10.83 -0.01 5.25
CA LEU A 159 11.70 0.76 4.36
C LEU A 159 12.92 1.35 5.06
N GLU A 160 12.74 1.86 6.28
CA GLU A 160 13.84 2.27 7.15
C GLU A 160 14.75 1.08 7.46
N SER A 161 14.17 -0.11 7.64
CA SER A 161 14.92 -1.35 7.85
C SER A 161 15.67 -1.78 6.58
N GLU A 162 15.08 -1.67 5.40
CA GLU A 162 15.75 -1.92 4.12
C GLU A 162 16.90 -0.92 3.89
N ILE A 163 16.66 0.38 4.14
CA ILE A 163 17.72 1.40 4.10
C ILE A 163 18.81 1.09 5.13
N ALA A 164 18.46 0.64 6.33
CA ALA A 164 19.42 0.28 7.37
C ALA A 164 20.22 -0.99 7.03
N GLN A 165 19.66 -1.90 6.24
CA GLN A 165 20.37 -3.08 5.71
C GLN A 165 21.30 -2.71 4.54
N MET A 166 21.11 -1.57 3.88
CA MET A 166 22.05 -1.09 2.87
C MET A 166 23.42 -0.78 3.52
N PRO A 167 24.54 -1.05 2.83
CA PRO A 167 25.86 -0.73 3.37
C PRO A 167 25.96 0.76 3.73
N ASP A 168 26.42 1.09 4.94
CA ASP A 168 26.60 2.48 5.40
C ASP A 168 27.80 3.18 4.75
N ASP A 169 27.79 3.27 3.42
CA ASP A 169 28.84 3.89 2.64
C ASP A 169 28.41 5.20 1.99
N LYS A 170 29.39 5.93 1.45
CA LYS A 170 29.16 7.23 0.80
C LYS A 170 28.23 7.15 -0.42
N PHE A 171 28.05 5.96 -0.99
CA PHE A 171 27.23 5.74 -2.18
C PHE A 171 25.76 5.53 -1.80
N SER A 172 25.47 4.72 -0.78
CA SER A 172 24.12 4.61 -0.18
C SER A 172 23.63 5.96 0.32
N LYS A 173 24.48 6.73 1.03
CA LYS A 173 24.12 8.08 1.51
C LYS A 173 23.80 9.04 0.36
N ARG A 174 24.56 8.97 -0.74
CA ARG A 174 24.31 9.79 -1.94
C ARG A 174 23.04 9.39 -2.67
N ALA A 175 22.78 8.08 -2.80
CA ALA A 175 21.54 7.58 -3.38
C ALA A 175 20.33 8.03 -2.54
N ASN A 176 20.42 7.89 -1.22
CA ASN A 176 19.31 8.27 -0.34
C ASN A 176 19.06 9.79 -0.31
N ASN A 177 20.10 10.61 -0.35
CA ASN A 177 19.99 12.07 -0.35
C ASN A 177 19.66 12.68 -1.73
N MET A 178 19.46 11.86 -2.76
CA MET A 178 19.10 12.32 -4.10
C MET A 178 17.67 12.87 -4.12
N GLU A 179 17.50 14.04 -4.74
CA GLU A 179 16.24 14.77 -4.80
C GLU A 179 15.68 14.82 -6.23
N VAL A 180 14.36 14.91 -6.35
CA VAL A 180 13.70 15.00 -7.66
C VAL A 180 14.23 16.21 -8.42
N GLY A 181 14.80 15.94 -9.58
CA GLY A 181 15.44 16.94 -10.43
C GLY A 181 16.96 16.85 -10.47
N ASP A 182 17.59 15.98 -9.67
CA ASP A 182 19.00 15.64 -9.80
C ASP A 182 19.29 14.95 -11.14
N TRP A 183 20.44 15.26 -11.73
CA TRP A 183 20.92 14.58 -12.93
C TRP A 183 21.89 13.46 -12.58
N VAL A 184 21.79 12.37 -13.32
CA VAL A 184 22.74 11.26 -13.30
C VAL A 184 23.31 11.04 -14.69
N GLU A 185 24.60 10.74 -14.74
CA GLU A 185 25.29 10.29 -15.94
C GLU A 185 25.50 8.78 -15.86
N TYR A 186 25.15 8.07 -16.92
CA TYR A 186 25.31 6.63 -17.02
C TYR A 186 25.74 6.24 -18.43
N ASN A 187 26.43 5.12 -18.57
CA ASN A 187 26.84 4.64 -19.88
C ASN A 187 25.76 3.73 -20.47
N SER A 188 25.34 4.02 -21.70
CA SER A 188 24.49 3.11 -22.49
C SER A 188 25.24 1.81 -22.81
N ALA A 189 24.51 0.76 -23.21
CA ALA A 189 25.10 -0.50 -23.69
C ALA A 189 26.07 -0.30 -24.88
N GLU A 190 25.93 0.80 -25.61
CA GLU A 190 26.79 1.20 -26.73
C GLU A 190 28.03 2.01 -26.30
N GLY A 191 28.24 2.24 -24.99
CA GLY A 191 29.39 2.97 -24.45
C GLY A 191 29.25 4.50 -24.48
N THR A 192 28.13 5.03 -24.96
CA THR A 192 27.85 6.47 -24.97
C THR A 192 27.39 6.94 -23.58
N ALA A 193 28.00 8.01 -23.07
CA ALA A 193 27.56 8.67 -21.84
C ALA A 193 26.22 9.37 -22.08
N LEU A 194 25.19 8.93 -21.37
CA LEU A 194 23.85 9.49 -21.39
C LEU A 194 23.55 10.17 -20.05
N ARG A 195 22.69 11.19 -20.12
CA ARG A 195 22.19 11.88 -18.94
C ARG A 195 20.71 11.60 -18.76
N ALA A 196 20.34 11.33 -17.53
CA ALA A 196 18.95 11.24 -17.15
C ALA A 196 18.70 12.06 -15.89
N LYS A 197 17.54 12.70 -15.86
CA LYS A 197 17.07 13.49 -14.73
C LYS A 197 16.16 12.62 -13.88
N LEU A 198 16.33 12.66 -12.56
CA LEU A 198 15.40 12.03 -11.64
C LEU A 198 14.05 12.75 -11.74
N SER A 199 13.09 12.05 -12.34
CA SER A 199 11.72 12.53 -12.50
C SER A 199 10.92 12.30 -11.23
N TRP A 200 11.21 11.19 -10.54
CA TRP A 200 10.43 10.77 -9.40
C TRP A 200 11.20 9.72 -8.59
N LYS A 201 11.07 9.79 -7.27
CA LYS A 201 11.58 8.82 -6.30
C LYS A 201 10.41 8.35 -5.45
N SER A 202 10.19 7.05 -5.42
CA SER A 202 9.26 6.40 -4.52
C SER A 202 9.83 6.40 -3.10
N SER A 203 9.04 6.88 -2.14
CA SER A 203 9.30 6.71 -0.70
C SER A 203 8.68 5.43 -0.14
N VAL A 204 8.20 4.53 -1.01
CA VAL A 204 7.34 3.39 -0.66
C VAL A 204 7.89 2.07 -1.21
N THR A 205 8.34 2.06 -2.46
CA THR A 205 8.97 0.89 -3.12
C THR A 205 10.46 1.08 -3.32
N MET A 206 11.04 2.17 -2.81
CA MET A 206 12.42 2.57 -3.03
C MET A 206 12.83 2.64 -4.52
N GLN A 207 11.87 2.82 -5.43
CA GLN A 207 12.16 2.93 -6.87
C GLN A 207 12.47 4.36 -7.30
N CYS A 208 13.43 4.52 -8.20
CA CYS A 208 13.83 5.78 -8.81
C CYS A 208 13.54 5.74 -10.32
N LEU A 209 12.73 6.69 -10.79
CA LEU A 209 12.40 6.84 -12.20
C LEU A 209 13.19 8.01 -12.79
N PHE A 210 13.98 7.72 -13.82
CA PHE A 210 14.72 8.75 -14.55
C PHE A 210 14.20 8.93 -15.96
N VAL A 211 14.26 10.18 -16.42
CA VAL A 211 13.85 10.59 -17.76
C VAL A 211 15.01 11.22 -18.51
N ASN A 212 15.04 11.07 -19.83
CA ASN A 212 16.06 11.72 -20.66
C ASN A 212 15.76 13.21 -20.85
N GLU A 213 16.61 13.93 -21.59
CA GLU A 213 16.42 15.36 -21.91
C GLU A 213 15.12 15.65 -22.67
N LEU A 214 14.54 14.65 -23.34
CA LEU A 214 13.27 14.73 -24.06
C LEU A 214 12.07 14.38 -23.17
N GLY A 215 12.27 14.10 -21.89
CA GLY A 215 11.21 13.72 -20.93
C GLY A 215 10.67 12.31 -21.09
N ALA A 216 11.27 11.48 -21.95
CA ALA A 216 10.91 10.07 -22.08
C ALA A 216 11.57 9.23 -20.97
N LYS A 217 10.91 8.16 -20.53
CA LYS A 217 11.44 7.21 -19.53
C LYS A 217 12.78 6.65 -20.01
N ALA A 218 13.85 6.98 -19.29
CA ALA A 218 15.20 6.54 -19.59
C ALA A 218 15.56 5.29 -18.79
N MET A 219 15.25 5.26 -17.49
CA MET A 219 15.51 4.10 -16.63
C MET A 219 14.55 4.04 -15.45
N ASP A 220 14.43 2.83 -14.88
CA ASP A 220 13.71 2.50 -13.66
C ASP A 220 14.63 1.59 -12.86
N ILE A 221 15.02 2.01 -11.66
CA ILE A 221 16.04 1.33 -10.85
C ILE A 221 15.71 1.47 -9.36
N SER A 222 15.93 0.42 -8.58
CA SER A 222 15.76 0.50 -7.12
C SER A 222 16.85 1.39 -6.50
N LEU A 223 16.60 1.94 -5.31
CA LEU A 223 17.57 2.75 -4.59
C LEU A 223 18.82 1.93 -4.23
N ALA A 224 18.61 0.66 -3.89
CA ALA A 224 19.68 -0.30 -3.60
C ALA A 224 20.55 -0.54 -4.84
N ASP A 225 19.93 -0.86 -5.99
CA ASP A 225 20.66 -1.08 -7.24
C ASP A 225 21.34 0.21 -7.72
N PHE A 226 20.69 1.36 -7.59
CA PHE A 226 21.30 2.64 -7.92
C PHE A 226 22.54 2.91 -7.06
N SER A 227 22.48 2.62 -5.76
CA SER A 227 23.66 2.73 -4.88
C SER A 227 24.80 1.80 -5.32
N GLU A 228 24.46 0.61 -5.82
CA GLU A 228 25.41 -0.38 -6.33
C GLU A 228 26.02 0.06 -7.66
N GLU A 229 25.23 0.63 -8.57
CA GLU A 229 25.69 1.23 -9.82
C GLU A 229 26.65 2.41 -9.58
N LEU A 230 26.40 3.21 -8.53
CA LEU A 230 27.32 4.25 -8.06
C LEU A 230 28.62 3.66 -7.50
N ARG A 231 28.56 2.56 -6.73
CA ARG A 231 29.77 1.86 -6.23
C ARG A 231 30.62 1.33 -7.37
N GLN A 232 29.98 0.74 -8.36
CA GLN A 232 30.61 0.12 -9.52
C GLN A 232 31.05 1.16 -10.58
N LYS A 233 30.82 2.46 -10.32
CA LYS A 233 31.17 3.61 -11.19
C LYS A 233 30.56 3.53 -12.59
N ARG A 234 29.46 2.77 -12.74
CA ARG A 234 28.68 2.72 -13.98
C ARG A 234 27.73 3.91 -14.09
N MET A 235 27.36 4.49 -12.95
CA MET A 235 26.59 5.72 -12.85
C MET A 235 27.33 6.75 -12.00
N THR A 236 27.11 8.02 -12.32
CA THR A 236 27.64 9.17 -11.57
C THR A 236 26.53 10.17 -11.29
N LEU A 237 26.30 10.48 -10.02
CA LEU A 237 25.38 11.53 -9.61
C LEU A 237 26.01 12.91 -9.87
N LEU A 238 25.40 13.70 -10.75
CA LEU A 238 25.80 15.09 -11.04
C LEU A 238 25.12 16.09 -10.10
N GLY A 239 23.98 15.71 -9.51
CA GLY A 239 23.18 16.53 -8.59
C GLY A 239 22.32 17.56 -9.30
N HIS A 240 21.78 18.52 -8.54
CA HIS A 240 20.99 19.62 -9.08
C HIS A 240 21.89 20.56 -9.88
N GLU A 241 21.52 20.77 -11.14
CA GLU A 241 22.08 21.86 -11.93
C GLU A 241 21.72 23.19 -11.25
N LYS A 242 22.66 23.76 -10.50
CA LYS A 242 22.46 25.00 -9.75
C LYS A 242 22.13 26.13 -10.73
N VAL A 243 20.87 26.57 -10.63
CA VAL A 243 20.25 27.79 -11.16
C VAL A 243 19.86 27.73 -12.65
N PRO A 244 18.55 27.73 -12.98
CA PRO A 244 18.11 27.90 -14.36
C PRO A 244 18.61 29.26 -14.88
N LEU A 245 19.17 29.29 -16.08
CA LEU A 245 19.72 30.49 -16.77
C LEU A 245 18.81 31.73 -16.66
N VAL A 246 17.50 31.52 -16.61
CA VAL A 246 16.46 32.56 -16.45
C VAL A 246 16.66 33.36 -15.16
N GLU A 247 16.97 32.68 -14.05
CA GLU A 247 17.14 33.31 -12.75
C GLU A 247 18.50 34.04 -12.64
N ARG A 248 19.51 33.57 -13.37
CA ARG A 248 20.80 34.25 -13.50
C ARG A 248 20.72 35.51 -14.38
N VAL A 249 19.87 35.50 -15.41
CA VAL A 249 19.52 36.71 -16.19
C VAL A 249 18.74 37.68 -15.31
N LEU A 250 17.74 37.21 -14.55
CA LEU A 250 16.98 38.04 -13.61
C LEU A 250 17.87 38.64 -12.51
N MET A 251 18.84 37.88 -11.98
CA MET A 251 19.78 38.36 -10.98
C MET A 251 20.80 39.35 -11.58
N GLY A 252 21.22 39.14 -12.83
CA GLY A 252 22.03 40.10 -13.60
C GLY A 252 21.30 41.41 -13.88
N MET A 253 20.02 41.35 -14.28
CA MET A 253 19.16 42.51 -14.49
C MET A 253 18.85 43.26 -13.20
N LYS A 254 18.61 42.54 -12.09
CA LYS A 254 18.41 43.13 -10.76
C LYS A 254 19.65 43.88 -10.27
N LYS A 255 20.85 43.39 -10.60
CA LYS A 255 22.13 44.04 -10.29
C LYS A 255 22.39 45.31 -11.11
N LEU A 256 21.78 45.44 -12.29
CA LEU A 256 21.78 46.65 -13.12
C LEU A 256 20.73 47.69 -12.71
N MET A 257 19.71 47.29 -11.94
CA MET A 257 18.61 48.18 -11.50
C MET A 257 18.78 48.74 -10.08
N THR A 258 19.74 48.26 -9.29
CA THR A 258 20.19 48.95 -8.08
C THR A 258 21.23 50.00 -8.47
N PRO A 259 20.92 51.31 -8.41
CA PRO A 259 21.92 52.33 -8.65
C PRO A 259 23.01 52.24 -7.58
N ASP A 260 24.25 52.20 -8.06
CA ASP A 260 25.43 52.47 -7.25
C ASP A 260 25.25 53.86 -6.61
N GLY A 261 25.18 53.91 -5.29
CA GLY A 261 24.63 55.05 -4.59
C GLY A 261 24.95 55.03 -3.11
N ALA A 262 26.25 54.97 -2.78
CA ALA A 262 26.80 55.62 -1.58
C ALA A 262 28.34 55.61 -1.60
N GLU A 263 28.94 56.60 -2.24
CA GLU A 263 29.99 57.37 -1.56
C GLU A 263 29.50 58.82 -1.46
N PRO A 264 29.68 59.47 -0.29
CA PRO A 264 30.76 60.45 -0.25
C PRO A 264 31.53 60.50 1.08
N SER A 265 32.86 60.48 0.97
CA SER A 265 33.84 61.49 1.43
C SER A 265 33.62 62.28 2.75
N LEU A 266 34.61 62.08 3.66
CA LEU A 266 35.31 63.05 4.53
C LEU A 266 34.54 64.17 5.26
N ALA A 267 34.57 64.09 6.60
CA ALA A 267 35.01 65.17 7.49
C ALA A 267 35.60 64.57 8.77
#